data_AF-A0A2D6JDT8-F1
#
_entry.id   AF-A0A2D6JDT8-F1
#
_cell.length_a   1.000
_cell.length_b   1.000
_cell.length_c   1.000
_cell.angle_alpha   90.00
_cell.angle_beta   90.00
_cell.angle_gamma   90.00
#
_symmetry.space_group_name_H-M   'P 1'
#
loop_
_entity.id
_entity.type
_entity.pdbx_description
1 polymer ?
#
loop_
_entity_poly.entity_id
_entity_poly.type
_entity_poly.pdbx_seq_one_letter_code
_entity_poly.pdbx_strand_id
1 'polypeptide(L)'
;MLDDKIILTGVEPQSGQHKSIHHELSQLLDEAPSDSCIKFKFMNEAEGPVSIIKIYSQQGQFVASISKALEPDVSCLELCQELRKQLGKWRANRFKSAS
;
A
#
# COMPACT_ATOMS: atom_id res chain seq x y z
N MET A 1 16.72 -12.51 10.44
CA MET A 1 15.25 -12.49 10.54
C MET A 1 14.82 -11.18 9.89
N LEU A 2 14.13 -11.24 8.75
CA LEU A 2 13.64 -10.02 8.09
C LEU A 2 12.45 -9.53 8.90
N ASP A 3 12.61 -8.38 9.57
CA ASP A 3 11.52 -7.61 10.13
C ASP A 3 10.40 -7.48 9.09
N ASP A 4 9.19 -7.92 9.42
CA ASP A 4 8.02 -7.82 8.57
C ASP A 4 7.80 -6.35 8.15
N LYS A 5 8.18 -6.02 6.91
CA LYS A 5 8.04 -4.66 6.35
C LYS A 5 6.58 -4.30 6.03
N ILE A 6 5.67 -5.25 6.14
CA ILE A 6 4.23 -5.07 5.91
C ILE A 6 3.51 -5.08 7.26
N ILE A 7 3.02 -3.91 7.66
CA ILE A 7 2.28 -3.70 8.88
C ILE A 7 0.79 -3.71 8.54
N LEU A 8 0.10 -4.78 8.92
CA LEU A 8 -1.36 -4.87 8.81
C LEU A 8 -1.99 -4.36 10.12
N THR A 9 -2.85 -3.35 10.02
CA THR A 9 -3.54 -2.73 11.17
C THR A 9 -5.02 -2.52 10.87
N GLY A 10 -5.89 -2.51 11.89
CA GLY A 10 -7.32 -2.28 11.69
C GLY A 10 -8.21 -3.48 12.03
N VAL A 11 -9.48 -3.40 11.67
CA VAL A 11 -10.46 -4.48 11.91
C VAL A 11 -10.23 -5.56 10.86
N GLU A 12 -9.93 -6.81 11.26
CA GLU A 12 -9.74 -7.91 10.32
C GLU A 12 -11.01 -8.11 9.46
N PRO A 13 -10.93 -8.03 8.12
CA PRO A 13 -12.03 -8.43 7.26
C PRO A 13 -12.28 -9.94 7.45
N GLN A 14 -13.54 -10.30 7.67
CA GLN A 14 -13.97 -11.66 8.02
C GLN A 14 -13.82 -12.70 6.89
N SER A 15 -13.10 -12.39 5.80
CA SER A 15 -13.09 -13.21 4.59
C SER A 15 -11.66 -13.34 4.04
N GLY A 16 -11.32 -14.53 3.52
CA GLY A 16 -9.97 -14.98 3.14
C GLY A 16 -9.21 -14.20 2.05
N GLN A 17 -9.57 -12.94 1.79
CA GLN A 17 -8.91 -12.02 0.85
C GLN A 17 -7.50 -11.57 1.32
N HIS A 18 -7.13 -11.80 2.58
CA HIS A 18 -5.83 -11.43 3.15
C HIS A 18 -4.62 -12.06 2.45
N LYS A 19 -4.74 -13.32 1.98
CA LYS A 19 -3.60 -14.03 1.38
C LYS A 19 -3.20 -13.45 0.02
N SER A 20 -4.17 -12.98 -0.76
CA SER A 20 -3.90 -12.43 -2.09
C SER A 20 -3.28 -11.03 -2.04
N ILE A 21 -3.72 -10.18 -1.09
CA ILE A 21 -3.19 -8.81 -1.00
C ILE A 21 -1.76 -8.75 -0.47
N HIS A 22 -1.37 -9.66 0.43
CA HIS A 22 -0.01 -9.70 0.96
C HIS A 22 1.04 -9.90 -0.14
N HIS A 23 0.74 -10.74 -1.13
CA HIS A 23 1.62 -10.97 -2.28
C HIS A 23 1.80 -9.69 -3.11
N GLU A 24 0.71 -9.00 -3.44
CA GLU A 24 0.74 -7.76 -4.21
C GLU A 24 1.47 -6.64 -3.46
N LEU A 25 1.23 -6.48 -2.16
CA LEU A 25 1.93 -5.51 -1.32
C LEU A 25 3.44 -5.81 -1.22
N SER A 26 3.82 -7.09 -1.17
CA SER A 26 5.23 -7.48 -1.20
C SER A 26 5.91 -7.08 -2.51
N GLN A 27 5.23 -7.24 -3.66
CA GLN A 27 5.76 -6.76 -4.94
C GLN A 27 5.94 -5.23 -4.96
N LEU A 28 4.99 -4.49 -4.40
CA LEU A 28 5.09 -3.03 -4.28
C LEU A 28 6.29 -2.61 -3.41
N LEU A 29 6.67 -3.40 -2.41
CA LEU A 29 7.87 -3.15 -1.59
C LEU A 29 9.16 -3.39 -2.36
N ASP A 30 9.23 -4.42 -3.21
CA ASP A 30 10.34 -4.62 -4.15
C ASP A 30 10.47 -3.43 -5.13
N GLU A 31 9.33 -2.80 -5.46
CA GLU A 31 9.30 -1.58 -6.26
C GLU A 31 9.53 -0.29 -5.45
N ALA A 32 9.49 -0.33 -4.13
CA ALA A 32 9.76 0.83 -3.29
C ALA A 32 11.26 0.94 -2.97
N PRO A 33 11.72 2.03 -2.33
CA PRO A 33 13.04 2.05 -1.69
C PRO A 33 13.27 0.81 -0.81
N SER A 34 14.50 0.32 -0.74
CA SER A 34 14.86 -0.86 0.06
C SER A 34 14.55 -0.70 1.55
N ASP A 35 14.48 0.53 2.05
CA ASP A 35 14.11 0.86 3.42
C ASP A 35 12.61 1.13 3.60
N SER A 36 11.76 0.79 2.61
CA SER A 36 10.33 1.05 2.70
C SER A 36 9.60 0.05 3.57
N CYS A 37 8.53 0.53 4.19
CA CYS A 37 7.52 -0.23 4.90
C CYS A 37 6.14 0.11 4.32
N ILE A 38 5.26 -0.89 4.28
CA ILE A 38 3.86 -0.72 3.94
C ILE A 38 3.03 -0.78 5.21
N LYS A 39 2.13 0.18 5.37
CA LYS A 39 1.08 0.15 6.37
C LYS A 39 -0.26 0.00 5.69
N PHE A 40 -0.90 -1.15 5.90
CA PHE A 40 -2.28 -1.38 5.51
C PHE A 40 -3.19 -1.13 6.71
N LYS A 41 -4.22 -0.32 6.52
CA LYS A 41 -5.23 -0.02 7.53
C LYS A 41 -6.63 -0.26 6.98
N PHE A 42 -7.39 -1.13 7.64
CA PHE A 42 -8.82 -1.29 7.40
C PHE A 42 -9.62 -0.54 8.49
N MET A 43 -10.55 0.31 8.08
CA MET A 43 -11.42 1.07 8.98
C MET A 43 -12.87 0.94 8.54
N ASN A 44 -13.80 0.84 9.48
CA ASN A 44 -15.22 1.04 9.19
C ASN A 44 -15.56 2.49 9.50
N GLU A 45 -15.88 3.27 8.48
CA GLU A 45 -16.41 4.63 8.62
C GLU A 45 -17.94 4.62 8.54
N ALA A 46 -18.57 5.74 8.86
CA ALA A 46 -20.03 5.88 8.82
C ALA A 46 -20.63 5.60 7.43
N GLU A 47 -19.84 5.81 6.37
CA GLU A 47 -20.23 5.61 4.97
C GLU A 47 -19.87 4.21 4.44
N GLY A 48 -19.18 3.38 5.24
CA GLY A 48 -18.80 2.01 4.87
C GLY A 48 -17.35 1.64 5.21
N PRO A 49 -16.93 0.42 4.86
CA PRO A 49 -15.54 -0.01 5.03
C PRO A 49 -14.60 0.76 4.10
N VAL A 50 -13.49 1.23 4.63
CA VAL A 50 -12.43 1.97 3.93
C VAL A 50 -11.09 1.27 4.13
N SER A 51 -10.38 1.07 3.03
CA SER A 51 -9.01 0.57 3.04
C SER A 51 -8.02 1.66 2.71
N ILE A 52 -7.00 1.75 3.56
CA ILE A 52 -5.91 2.73 3.44
C ILE A 52 -4.60 1.96 3.36
N ILE A 53 -3.89 2.09 2.25
CA ILE A 53 -2.54 1.54 2.10
C ILE A 53 -1.58 2.72 1.99
N LYS A 54 -0.51 2.68 2.77
CA LYS A 54 0.51 3.72 2.78
C LYS A 54 1.90 3.10 2.70
N ILE A 55 2.75 3.64 1.84
CA ILE A 55 4.14 3.23 1.64
C ILE A 55 5.04 4.36 2.12
N TYR A 56 5.90 4.06 3.07
CA TYR A 56 6.81 5.00 3.70
C TYR A 56 8.22 4.46 3.67
N SER A 57 9.21 5.32 3.49
CA SER A 57 10.60 5.01 3.78
C SER A 57 10.84 5.09 5.30
N GLN A 58 11.71 4.24 5.83
CA GLN A 58 12.14 4.28 7.24
C GLN A 58 12.84 5.61 7.60
N GLN A 59 13.29 6.37 6.61
CA GLN A 59 13.80 7.74 6.78
C GLN A 59 12.68 8.79 6.91
N GLY A 60 11.41 8.36 6.99
CA GLY A 60 10.24 9.23 7.07
C GLY A 60 9.82 9.85 5.73
N GLN A 61 10.44 9.46 4.61
CA GLN A 61 10.02 9.94 3.30
C GLN A 61 8.72 9.26 2.87
N PHE A 62 7.73 10.07 2.49
CA PHE A 62 6.49 9.58 1.91
C PHE A 62 6.74 9.09 0.48
N VAL A 63 6.28 7.88 0.17
CA VAL A 63 6.45 7.27 -1.15
C VAL A 63 5.13 7.24 -1.91
N ALA A 64 4.09 6.63 -1.33
CA ALA A 64 2.77 6.53 -1.95
C ALA A 64 1.66 6.27 -0.90
N SER A 65 0.43 6.66 -1.21
CA SER A 65 -0.72 6.21 -0.42
C SER A 65 -2.01 6.19 -1.22
N ILE A 66 -2.90 5.28 -0.85
CA ILE A 66 -4.27 5.24 -1.32
C ILE A 66 -5.22 5.07 -0.15
N SER A 67 -6.36 5.74 -0.24
CA SER A 67 -7.51 5.58 0.65
C SER A 67 -8.72 5.43 -0.24
N LYS A 68 -9.41 4.29 -0.18
CA LYS A 68 -10.59 4.02 -1.01
C LYS A 68 -11.62 3.24 -0.19
N ALA A 69 -12.89 3.60 -0.38
CA ALA A 69 -13.99 2.79 0.12
C ALA A 69 -13.89 1.39 -0.51
N LEU A 70 -13.95 0.36 0.32
CA LEU A 70 -13.93 -1.02 -0.14
C LEU A 70 -15.34 -1.38 -0.57
N GLU A 71 -15.71 -0.98 -1.78
CA GLU A 71 -16.93 -1.49 -2.40
C GLU A 71 -16.79 -3.00 -2.59
N PRO A 72 -17.90 -3.77 -2.56
CA PRO A 72 -17.87 -5.23 -2.69
C PRO A 72 -17.18 -5.73 -3.98
N ASP A 73 -17.08 -4.88 -5.00
CA ASP A 73 -16.45 -5.18 -6.30
C ASP A 73 -15.03 -4.59 -6.46
N VAL A 74 -14.59 -3.71 -5.55
CA VAL A 74 -13.25 -3.13 -5.64
C VAL A 74 -12.22 -4.16 -5.21
N SER A 75 -11.64 -4.81 -6.22
CA SER A 75 -10.59 -5.79 -6.02
C SER A 75 -9.34 -5.12 -5.44
N CYS A 76 -8.73 -5.74 -4.43
CA CYS A 76 -7.44 -5.29 -3.84
C CYS A 76 -6.35 -5.07 -4.91
N LEU A 77 -6.46 -5.74 -6.06
CA LEU A 77 -5.64 -5.53 -7.26
C LEU A 77 -5.70 -4.09 -7.79
N GLU A 78 -6.88 -3.45 -7.86
CA GLU A 78 -7.00 -2.07 -8.34
C GLU A 78 -6.25 -1.11 -7.42
N LEU A 79 -6.35 -1.33 -6.10
CA LEU A 79 -5.64 -0.52 -5.10
C LEU A 79 -4.12 -0.65 -5.29
N CYS A 80 -3.64 -1.87 -5.54
CA CYS A 80 -2.23 -2.13 -5.77
C CYS A 80 -1.73 -1.51 -7.09
N GLN A 81 -2.53 -1.57 -8.15
CA GLN A 81 -2.19 -0.93 -9.43
C GLN A 81 -2.09 0.59 -9.31
N GLU A 82 -2.99 1.23 -8.58
CA GLU A 82 -2.93 2.69 -8.36
C GLU A 82 -1.70 3.07 -7.53
N LEU A 83 -1.36 2.29 -6.49
CA LEU A 83 -0.13 2.46 -5.73
C LEU A 83 1.12 2.29 -6.61
N ARG A 84 1.14 1.28 -7.49
CA ARG A 84 2.23 1.06 -8.45
C ARG A 84 2.42 2.28 -9.36
N LYS A 85 1.34 2.89 -9.83
CA LYS A 85 1.42 4.15 -10.61
C LYS A 85 2.02 5.29 -9.78
N GLN A 86 1.63 5.43 -8.51
CA GLN A 86 2.20 6.46 -7.62
C GLN A 86 3.69 6.21 -7.35
N LEU A 87 4.09 4.96 -7.08
CA LEU A 87 5.48 4.53 -6.97
C LEU A 87 6.29 4.85 -8.24
N GLY A 88 5.73 4.56 -9.41
CA GLY A 88 6.34 4.88 -10.70
C GLY A 88 6.55 6.39 -10.88
N LYS A 89 5.55 7.21 -10.52
CA LYS A 89 5.67 8.69 -10.52
C LYS A 89 6.73 9.17 -9.54
N TRP A 90 6.76 8.62 -8.33
CA TRP A 90 7.76 8.94 -7.31
C TRP A 90 9.17 8.60 -7.81
N ARG A 91 9.38 7.40 -8.38
CA ARG A 91 10.65 6.98 -8.99
C ARG A 91 11.06 7.96 -10.08
N ALA A 92 10.16 8.24 -11.03
CA ALA A 92 10.42 9.17 -12.12
C ALA A 92 10.79 10.57 -11.59
N ASN A 93 10.13 11.07 -10.55
CA ASN A 93 10.42 12.37 -9.95
C ASN A 93 11.75 12.40 -9.17
N ARG A 94 12.11 11.32 -8.47
CA ARG A 94 13.40 11.22 -7.75
C ARG A 94 14.60 11.27 -8.69
N PHE A 95 14.46 10.73 -9.90
CA PHE A 95 15.52 10.73 -10.92
C PHE A 95 15.40 11.87 -11.94
N LYS A 96 14.31 12.64 -11.94
CA LYS A 96 14.09 13.79 -12.84
C LYS A 96 14.86 15.06 -12.45
N SER A 97 15.49 15.11 -11.28
CA SER A 97 16.33 16.25 -10.85
C SER A 97 17.81 16.07 -11.15
N ALA A 98 18.17 15.28 -12.16
CA ALA A 98 19.51 15.17 -12.71
C ALA A 98 19.47 15.39 -14.23
N SER A 99 19.09 16.60 -14.65
CA SER A 99 19.25 17.10 -16.02
C SER A 99 19.42 18.60 -15.98
#